data_AF-A0A938X932-F1
#
_entry.id   AF-A0A938X932-F1
#
_cell.length_a   1.000
_cell.length_b   1.000
_cell.length_c   1.000
_cell.angle_alpha   90.00
_cell.angle_beta   90.00
_cell.angle_gamma   90.00
#
_symmetry.space_group_name_H-M   'P 1'
#
loop_
_entity.id
_entity.type
_entity.pdbx_description
1 polymer ?
#
loop_
_entity_poly.entity_id
_entity_poly.type
_entity_poly.pdbx_seq_one_letter_code
_entity_poly.pdbx_strand_id
1 'polypeptide(L)' 'MRNKNNKHLGIEVDPELHRKLHYIAKYEGRSANGQILYLIRQCIRDFEAENGPIEEENEQPK' A
#
# COMPACT_ATOMS: atom_id res chain seq x y z
N MET A 1 -12.91 2.35 -14.82
CA MET A 1 -13.07 3.77 -14.45
C MET A 1 -12.25 4.07 -13.22
N ARG A 2 -11.59 5.23 -13.14
CA ARG A 2 -10.86 5.66 -11.95
C ARG A 2 -11.86 6.07 -10.87
N ASN A 3 -11.76 5.47 -9.68
CA ASN A 3 -12.59 5.88 -8.55
C ASN A 3 -12.13 7.27 -8.09
N LYS A 4 -13.04 8.26 -8.10
CA LYS A 4 -12.75 9.64 -7.69
C LYS A 4 -12.38 9.75 -6.20
N ASN A 5 -12.76 8.76 -5.40
CA ASN A 5 -12.48 8.74 -3.97
C ASN A 5 -11.06 8.24 -3.65
N ASN A 6 -10.38 7.61 -4.62
CA ASN A 6 -9.02 7.14 -4.42
C ASN A 6 -8.07 8.31 -4.23
N LYS A 7 -7.32 8.30 -3.13
CA LYS A 7 -6.26 9.27 -2.86
C LYS A 7 -4.96 8.80 -3.51
N HIS A 8 -4.12 9.76 -3.93
CA HIS A 8 -2.75 9.44 -4.31
C HIS A 8 -1.88 9.37 -3.06
N LEU A 9 -0.98 8.41 -3.03
CA LEU A 9 0.04 8.30 -2.01
C LEU A 9 1.36 8.78 -2.62
N GLY A 10 1.82 9.96 -2.21
CA GLY A 10 3.17 10.44 -2.48
C GLY A 10 4.07 10.03 -1.32
N ILE A 11 5.19 9.37 -1.61
CA ILE A 11 6.19 8.96 -0.62
C ILE A 11 7.58 9.31 -1.11
N GLU A 12 8.42 9.80 -0.20
CA GLU A 12 9.84 9.92 -0.44
C GLU A 12 10.49 8.56 -0.14
N VAL A 13 11.29 8.08 -1.09
CA VAL A 13 11.93 6.77 -1.00
C VAL A 13 13.35 6.90 -1.49
N ASP A 14 14.28 6.31 -0.73
CA ASP A 14 15.67 6.20 -1.14
C ASP A 14 15.78 5.60 -2.57
N PRO A 15 16.66 6.14 -3.45
CA PRO A 15 16.78 5.65 -4.81
C PRO A 15 17.12 4.16 -4.93
N GLU A 16 17.90 3.61 -4.00
CA GLU A 16 18.25 2.19 -3.99
C GLU A 16 17.03 1.34 -3.66
N LEU A 17 16.25 1.74 -2.66
CA LEU A 17 14.98 1.08 -2.31
C LEU A 17 13.97 1.13 -3.44
N HIS A 18 13.82 2.30 -4.08
CA HIS A 18 12.94 2.45 -5.24
C HIS A 18 13.34 1.48 -6.36
N ARG A 19 14.63 1.38 -6.68
CA ARG A 19 15.14 0.43 -7.68
C ARG A 19 14.83 -1.02 -7.30
N LYS A 20 15.08 -1.41 -6.04
CA LYS A 20 14.82 -2.78 -5.54
C LYS A 20 13.32 -3.13 -5.61
N LEU A 21 12.45 -2.19 -5.26
CA LEU A 21 11.00 -2.35 -5.38
C LEU A 21 10.58 -2.63 -6.82
N HIS A 22 11.09 -1.86 -7.79
CA HIS A 22 10.79 -2.07 -9.21
C HIS A 22 11.28 -3.44 -9.72
N TYR A 23 12.46 -3.88 -9.25
CA TYR A 23 12.98 -5.20 -9.59
C TYR A 23 12.02 -6.31 -9.12
N ILE A 24 11.61 -6.27 -7.84
CA ILE A 24 10.68 -7.24 -7.25
C ILE A 24 9.32 -7.18 -7.96
N ALA A 25 8.80 -5.97 -8.17
CA ALA A 25 7.52 -5.79 -8.85
C ALA A 25 7.53 -6.43 -10.25
N LYS A 26 8.60 -6.22 -11.03
CA LYS A 26 8.75 -6.84 -12.36
C LYS A 26 8.83 -8.36 -12.27
N TYR A 27 9.60 -8.89 -11.32
CA TYR A 27 9.70 -10.34 -11.09
C TYR A 27 8.33 -10.96 -10.77
N GLU A 28 7.54 -10.28 -9.95
CA GLU A 28 6.19 -10.67 -9.54
C GLU A 28 5.10 -10.38 -10.59
N GLY A 29 5.43 -9.78 -11.73
CA GLY A 29 4.47 -9.40 -12.77
C GLY A 29 3.54 -8.24 -12.39
N ARG A 30 3.97 -7.37 -11.48
CA ARG A 30 3.22 -6.19 -11.00
C ARG A 30 3.89 -4.88 -11.42
N SER A 31 3.10 -3.80 -11.45
CA SER A 31 3.67 -2.45 -11.44
C SER A 31 4.20 -2.12 -10.05
N ALA A 32 5.12 -1.16 -9.92
CA ALA A 32 5.61 -0.72 -8.60
C ALA A 32 4.47 -0.28 -7.67
N ASN A 33 3.50 0.48 -8.21
CA ASN A 33 2.31 0.86 -7.44
C ASN A 33 1.46 -0.35 -7.03
N GLY A 34 1.32 -1.33 -7.93
CA GLY A 34 0.65 -2.60 -7.61
C GLY A 34 1.36 -3.38 -6.51
N GLN A 35 2.69 -3.40 -6.52
CA GLN A 35 3.50 -4.04 -5.48
C GLN A 35 3.36 -3.32 -4.13
N ILE A 36 3.37 -1.99 -4.10
CA ILE A 36 3.13 -1.22 -2.87
C ILE A 36 1.75 -1.51 -2.30
N LEU A 37 0.71 -1.49 -3.13
CA LEU A 37 -0.65 -1.82 -2.67
C LEU A 37 -0.76 -3.26 -2.16
N TYR A 38 -0.03 -4.21 -2.76
CA TYR A 38 0.03 -5.58 -2.28
C TYR A 38 0.68 -5.65 -0.89
N LEU A 39 1.85 -5.00 -0.71
CA LEU A 39 2.57 -4.98 0.56
C LEU A 39 1.78 -4.29 1.67
N ILE A 40 1.09 -3.19 1.38
CA ILE A 40 0.20 -2.51 2.34
C ILE A 40 -0.92 -3.45 2.80
N ARG A 41 -1.60 -4.14 1.88
CA ARG A 41 -2.66 -5.11 2.23
C ARG A 41 -2.13 -6.30 3.00
N GLN A 42 -0.92 -6.75 2.69
CA GLN A 42 -0.24 -7.81 3.45
C GLN A 42 0.01 -7.36 4.88
N CYS A 43 0.60 -6.18 5.06
CA CYS A 43 0.87 -5.58 6.37
C CYS A 43 -0.41 -5.45 7.22
N ILE A 44 -1.49 -4.91 6.64
CA ILE A 44 -2.78 -4.77 7.34
C ILE A 44 -3.31 -6.14 7.79
N ARG A 45 -3.34 -7.12 6.88
CA ARG A 45 -3.84 -8.47 7.19
C ARG A 45 -3.03 -9.14 8.30
N ASP A 46 -1.71 -9.03 8.25
CA ASP A 46 -0.83 -9.65 9.24
C ASP A 46 -1.01 -8.97 10.61
N PHE A 47 -1.11 -7.64 10.62
CA PHE A 47 -1.41 -6.87 11.82
C PHE A 47 -2.77 -7.24 12.43
N GLU A 48 -3.82 -7.32 11.62
CA GLU A 48 -5.18 -7.66 12.09
C GLU A 48 -5.29 -9.10 12.59
N ALA A 49 -4.52 -10.03 12.01
CA ALA A 49 -4.46 -11.42 12.47
C ALA A 49 -3.86 -11.54 13.88
N GLU A 50 -2.92 -10.65 14.23
CA GLU A 50 -2.23 -10.66 15.52
C GLU A 50 -2.95 -9.81 16.59
N ASN A 51 -3.54 -8.67 16.21
CA ASN A 51 -4.05 -7.66 17.14
C ASN A 51 -5.58 -7.53 17.16
N GLY A 52 -6.26 -8.20 16.23
CA GLY A 52 -7.68 -8.00 15.95
C GLY A 52 -7.94 -6.92 14.89
N PRO A 53 -9.19 -6.78 14.42
CA PRO A 53 -9.55 -5.87 13.33
C PRO A 53 -9.22 -4.41 13.64
N ILE A 54 -8.77 -3.66 12.65
CA ILE A 54 -8.61 -2.21 12.77
C ILE A 54 -10.01 -1.59 12.73
N GLU A 55 -10.46 -0.99 13.84
CA GLU A 55 -11.72 -0.25 13.86
C GLU A 55 -11.56 1.09 13.12
N GLU A 56 -12.45 1.36 12.17
CA GLU A 56 -12.54 2.68 11.55
C GLU A 56 -13.13 3.65 12.59
N GLU A 57 -12.28 4.42 13.27
CA GLU A 57 -12.76 5.65 13.91
C GLU A 57 -13.35 6.52 12.81
N ASN A 58 -14.68 6.63 12.81
CA ASN A 58 -15.43 7.53 11.95
C ASN A 58 -14.92 8.95 12.16
N GLU A 59 -13.94 9.38 11.37
CA GLU A 59 -13.48 10.76 11.39
C GLU A 59 -14.61 11.61 10.80
N GLN A 60 -15.23 12.38 11.69
CA GLN A 60 -16.34 13.28 11.40
C GLN A 60 -16.00 14.18 10.20
N PRO A 61 -16.98 14.49 9.32
CA PRO A 61 -16.75 15.45 8.25
C PRO A 61 -16.34 16.80 8.85
N LYS A 62 -15.14 17.27 8.47
CA LYS A 62 -14.66 18.62 8.76
C LYS A 62 -15.24 19.63 7.79
#